data_AF-A0A4R7VN29-F1
#
_entry.id   AF-A0A4R7VN29-F1
#
_cell.length_a   1.000
_cell.length_b   1.000
_cell.length_c   1.000
_cell.angle_alpha   90.00
_cell.angle_beta   90.00
_cell.angle_gamma   90.00
#
_symmetry.space_group_name_H-M   'P 1'
#
loop_
_entity.id
_entity.type
_entity.pdbx_description
1 polymer ?
#
loop_
_entity_poly.entity_id
_entity_poly.type
_entity_poly.pdbx_seq_one_letter_code
_entity_poly.pdbx_strand_id
1 'polypeptide(L)'
;MAKYNIDAINGCIQKAQDYKPKFGSVSDSFPDGGTGTTSATTFGALPSSAGLATAVDAVNDLMHDEFSAAENRLDGVAGALDAVLQSVQNDEDAGRATYNGGPRYVQV
;
A
#
# COMPACT_ATOMS: atom_id res chain seq x y z
N MET A 1 5.71 20.49 -19.26
CA MET A 1 4.86 19.29 -19.09
C MET A 1 5.27 18.48 -17.86
N ALA A 2 6.55 18.15 -17.69
CA ALA A 2 7.25 17.82 -16.43
C ALA A 2 6.47 18.01 -15.10
N LYS A 3 6.30 19.27 -14.69
CA LYS A 3 5.69 19.65 -13.40
C LYS A 3 4.28 19.10 -13.16
N TYR A 4 3.41 19.08 -14.17
CA TYR A 4 2.04 18.57 -14.02
C TYR A 4 2.03 17.06 -13.79
N ASN A 5 2.95 16.33 -14.41
CA ASN A 5 3.09 14.88 -14.22
C ASN A 5 3.64 14.55 -12.82
N ILE A 6 4.60 15.35 -12.33
CA ILE A 6 5.14 15.20 -10.96
C ILE A 6 4.06 15.46 -9.91
N ASP A 7 3.29 16.53 -10.05
CA ASP A 7 2.21 16.86 -9.11
C ASP A 7 1.11 15.77 -9.10
N ALA A 8 0.80 15.18 -10.26
CA ALA A 8 -0.14 14.06 -10.37
C ALA A 8 0.39 12.76 -9.71
N ILE A 9 1.66 12.41 -9.92
CA ILE A 9 2.31 11.24 -9.30
C ILE A 9 2.31 11.40 -7.77
N ASN A 10 2.69 12.57 -7.26
CA ASN A 10 2.65 12.88 -5.83
C ASN A 10 1.24 12.76 -5.26
N GLY A 11 0.21 13.22 -5.99
CA GLY A 11 -1.18 13.05 -5.59
C GLY A 11 -1.61 11.58 -5.52
N CYS A 12 -1.12 10.73 -6.42
CA CYS A 12 -1.36 9.29 -6.36
C CYS A 12 -0.66 8.62 -5.17
N ILE A 13 0.59 8.99 -4.88
CA ILE A 13 1.35 8.50 -3.72
C ILE A 13 0.61 8.87 -2.42
N GLN A 14 0.22 10.15 -2.28
CA GLN A 14 -0.52 10.61 -1.10
C GLN A 14 -1.81 9.83 -0.90
N LYS A 15 -2.60 9.62 -1.97
CA LYS A 15 -3.82 8.82 -1.87
C LYS A 15 -3.54 7.38 -1.44
N ALA A 16 -2.50 6.73 -1.98
CA ALA A 16 -2.14 5.38 -1.55
C ALA A 16 -1.79 5.36 -0.05
N GLN A 17 -1.02 6.34 0.42
CA GLN A 17 -0.65 6.49 1.82
C GLN A 17 -1.84 6.85 2.73
N ASP A 18 -2.83 7.60 2.26
CA ASP A 18 -4.03 7.96 3.03
C ASP A 18 -4.98 6.76 3.24
N TYR A 19 -5.01 5.83 2.28
CA TYR A 19 -5.85 4.64 2.37
C TYR A 19 -5.18 3.49 3.10
N LYS A 20 -3.85 3.42 3.10
CA LYS A 20 -3.08 2.36 3.77
C LYS A 20 -3.47 2.17 5.25
N PRO A 21 -3.47 3.20 6.13
CA PRO A 21 -3.83 3.05 7.53
C PRO A 21 -5.24 2.50 7.75
N LYS A 22 -6.17 2.70 6.80
CA LYS A 22 -7.52 2.18 6.92
C LYS A 22 -7.53 0.66 6.87
N PHE A 23 -6.77 0.07 5.94
CA PHE A 23 -6.66 -1.38 5.82
C PHE A 23 -5.94 -2.00 7.02
N GLY A 24 -4.85 -1.38 7.49
CA GLY A 24 -4.19 -1.80 8.74
C GLY A 24 -5.14 -1.72 9.94
N SER A 25 -5.84 -0.60 10.13
CA SER A 25 -6.79 -0.44 11.25
C SER A 25 -7.96 -1.43 11.22
N VAL A 26 -8.40 -1.84 10.03
CA VAL A 26 -9.43 -2.87 9.86
C VAL A 26 -8.83 -4.25 10.13
N SER A 27 -7.61 -4.53 9.65
CA SER A 27 -6.88 -5.77 9.93
C SER A 27 -6.69 -5.99 11.43
N ASP A 28 -6.26 -4.95 12.14
CA ASP A 28 -6.05 -4.95 13.61
C ASP A 28 -7.34 -5.19 14.41
N SER A 29 -8.50 -4.97 13.80
CA SER A 29 -9.80 -5.22 14.43
C SER A 29 -10.21 -6.69 14.40
N PHE A 30 -9.57 -7.50 13.54
CA PHE A 30 -9.72 -8.95 13.53
C PHE A 30 -8.61 -9.55 14.39
N PRO A 31 -8.95 -10.38 15.40
CA PRO A 31 -7.94 -11.02 16.22
C PRO A 31 -7.05 -11.90 15.36
N ASP A 32 -5.74 -11.64 15.38
CA ASP A 32 -4.73 -12.44 14.70
C ASP A 32 -4.65 -13.83 15.35
N GLY A 33 -4.96 -14.87 14.58
CA GLY A 33 -4.20 -16.13 14.44
C GLY A 33 -3.91 -16.94 15.70
N GLY A 34 -4.51 -16.62 16.85
CA GLY A 34 -4.26 -17.28 18.13
C GLY A 34 -4.35 -16.42 19.39
N THR A 35 -4.52 -15.10 19.27
CA THR A 35 -4.63 -14.20 20.44
C THR A 35 -6.07 -13.96 20.91
N GLY A 36 -7.06 -14.24 20.06
CA GLY A 36 -8.49 -14.13 20.37
C GLY A 36 -9.29 -15.27 19.75
N THR A 37 -9.35 -16.41 20.42
CA THR A 37 -10.25 -17.52 20.02
C THR A 37 -11.69 -17.22 20.41
N THR A 38 -12.62 -17.41 19.49
CA THR A 38 -14.05 -17.27 19.74
C THR A 38 -14.50 -18.35 20.71
N SER A 39 -15.11 -17.96 21.85
CA SER A 39 -15.67 -18.94 22.76
C SER A 39 -16.89 -19.62 22.14
N ALA A 40 -16.92 -20.96 22.15
CA ALA A 40 -18.10 -21.73 21.76
C ALA A 40 -19.35 -21.32 22.58
N THR A 41 -19.17 -20.87 23.82
CA THR A 41 -20.28 -20.43 24.68
C THR A 41 -21.01 -19.19 24.15
N THR A 42 -20.38 -18.39 23.29
CA THR A 42 -21.02 -17.26 22.58
C THR A 42 -22.21 -17.72 21.74
N PHE A 43 -22.17 -18.96 21.25
CA PHE A 43 -23.23 -19.56 20.46
C PHE A 43 -24.24 -20.37 21.30
N GLY A 44 -24.12 -20.32 22.63
CA GLY A 44 -24.98 -21.04 23.55
C GLY A 44 -24.84 -22.57 23.45
N ALA A 45 -25.91 -23.28 23.82
CA ALA A 45 -25.92 -24.76 23.90
C ALA A 45 -26.17 -25.44 22.54
N LEU A 46 -25.80 -24.81 21.43
CA LEU A 46 -25.92 -25.43 20.11
C LEU A 46 -25.00 -26.66 20.03
N PRO A 47 -25.45 -27.81 19.48
CA PRO A 47 -24.63 -29.01 19.33
C PRO A 47 -23.32 -28.79 18.55
N SER A 48 -23.32 -27.80 17.64
CA SER A 48 -22.20 -27.42 16.79
C SER A 48 -21.53 -26.10 17.20
N SER A 49 -21.77 -25.60 18.42
CA SER A 49 -21.23 -24.32 18.91
C SER A 49 -19.71 -24.22 18.80
N ALA A 50 -19.00 -25.31 19.08
CA ALA A 50 -17.54 -25.39 18.89
C ALA A 50 -17.13 -25.29 17.42
N GLY A 51 -17.85 -25.96 16.52
CA GLY A 51 -17.59 -25.86 15.07
C GLY A 51 -17.88 -24.46 14.52
N LEU A 52 -18.90 -23.79 15.05
CA LEU A 52 -19.21 -22.41 14.69
C LEU A 52 -18.12 -21.44 15.15
N ALA A 53 -17.60 -21.62 16.36
CA ALA A 53 -16.46 -20.86 16.86
C ALA A 53 -15.23 -21.03 15.96
N THR A 54 -14.87 -22.26 15.60
CA THR A 54 -13.76 -22.52 14.68
C THR A 54 -13.96 -21.88 13.31
N ALA A 55 -15.19 -21.89 12.77
CA ALA A 55 -15.48 -21.24 11.50
C ALA A 55 -15.36 -19.72 11.58
N VAL A 56 -15.80 -19.11 12.69
CA VAL A 56 -15.64 -17.66 12.92
C VAL A 56 -14.17 -17.29 13.06
N ASP A 57 -13.39 -18.08 13.80
CA ASP A 57 -11.94 -17.87 13.94
C ASP A 57 -11.25 -17.94 12.57
N ALA A 58 -11.59 -18.93 11.72
CA ALA A 58 -11.04 -19.04 10.36
C ALA A 58 -11.41 -17.85 9.46
N VAL A 59 -12.61 -17.26 9.63
CA VAL A 59 -13.00 -16.05 8.91
C VAL A 59 -12.22 -14.83 9.43
N ASN A 60 -12.02 -14.72 10.74
CA ASN A 60 -11.24 -13.63 11.33
C ASN A 60 -9.79 -13.66 10.83
N ASP A 61 -9.16 -14.84 10.82
CA ASP A 61 -7.80 -15.03 10.30
C ASP A 61 -7.72 -14.63 8.82
N LEU A 62 -8.67 -15.10 7.99
CA LEU A 62 -8.71 -14.73 6.57
C LEU A 62 -8.87 -13.23 6.36
N MET A 63 -9.71 -12.57 7.16
CA MET A 63 -9.94 -11.13 7.07
C MET A 63 -8.68 -10.35 7.47
N HIS A 64 -8.03 -10.76 8.56
CA HIS A 64 -6.75 -10.20 8.98
C HIS A 64 -5.71 -10.30 7.85
N ASP A 65 -5.52 -11.48 7.28
CA ASP A 65 -4.55 -11.72 6.20
C ASP A 65 -4.82 -10.87 4.96
N GLU A 66 -6.08 -10.80 4.50
CA GLU A 66 -6.43 -10.04 3.29
C GLU A 66 -6.29 -8.53 3.47
N PHE A 67 -6.63 -8.00 4.65
CA PHE A 67 -6.47 -6.57 4.92
C PHE A 67 -5.00 -6.18 5.12
N SER A 68 -4.21 -7.03 5.78
CA SER A 68 -2.75 -6.89 5.84
C SER A 68 -2.11 -6.95 4.44
N ALA A 69 -2.58 -7.85 3.57
CA ALA A 69 -2.14 -7.92 2.18
C ALA A 69 -2.55 -6.67 1.38
N ALA A 70 -3.73 -6.12 1.61
CA ALA A 70 -4.17 -4.87 0.98
C ALA A 70 -3.27 -3.68 1.39
N GLU A 71 -2.89 -3.61 2.67
CA GLU A 71 -1.93 -2.63 3.17
C GLU A 71 -0.58 -2.73 2.43
N ASN A 72 -0.02 -3.93 2.36
CA ASN A 72 1.24 -4.21 1.68
C ASN A 72 1.21 -3.86 0.18
N ARG A 73 0.07 -4.11 -0.49
CA ARG A 73 -0.11 -3.74 -1.90
C ARG A 73 -0.10 -2.23 -2.10
N LEU A 74 -0.70 -1.46 -1.20
CA LEU A 74 -0.68 0.00 -1.26
C LEU A 74 0.73 0.58 -1.02
N ASP A 75 1.50 -0.04 -0.12
CA ASP A 75 2.93 0.28 0.03
C ASP A 75 3.71 0.03 -1.27
N GLY A 76 3.47 -1.11 -1.92
CA GLY A 76 4.08 -1.43 -3.20
C GLY A 76 3.74 -0.41 -4.30
N VAL A 77 2.48 0.04 -4.35
CA VAL A 77 2.04 1.09 -5.29
C VAL A 77 2.75 2.42 -5.00
N ALA A 78 2.82 2.83 -3.72
CA ALA A 78 3.51 4.07 -3.35
C ALA A 78 5.00 4.00 -3.72
N GLY A 79 5.68 2.88 -3.47
CA GLY A 79 7.08 2.67 -3.84
C GLY A 79 7.32 2.66 -5.35
N ALA A 80 6.43 2.03 -6.11
CA ALA A 80 6.52 2.02 -7.58
C ALA A 80 6.34 3.44 -8.16
N LEU A 81 5.40 4.22 -7.62
CA LEU A 81 5.17 5.60 -8.03
C LEU A 81 6.35 6.51 -7.65
N ASP A 82 6.97 6.30 -6.49
CA ASP A 82 8.18 7.01 -6.08
C ASP A 82 9.35 6.72 -7.02
N ALA A 83 9.54 5.45 -7.42
CA ALA A 83 10.57 5.08 -8.39
C ALA A 83 10.35 5.75 -9.77
N VAL A 84 9.10 5.84 -10.23
CA VAL A 84 8.74 6.58 -11.46
C VAL A 84 9.07 8.06 -11.31
N LEU A 85 8.75 8.68 -10.17
CA LEU A 85 9.07 10.07 -9.90
C LEU A 85 10.57 10.33 -9.95
N GLN A 86 11.37 9.49 -9.30
CA GLN A 86 12.83 9.57 -9.32
C GLN A 86 13.38 9.45 -10.76
N SER A 87 12.84 8.53 -11.56
CA SER A 87 13.25 8.39 -12.97
C SER A 87 12.97 9.67 -13.78
N VAL A 88 11.78 10.25 -13.64
CA VAL A 88 11.40 11.48 -14.36
C VAL A 88 12.31 12.65 -13.97
N GLN A 89 12.61 12.80 -12.68
CA GLN A 89 13.51 13.85 -12.20
C GLN A 89 14.93 13.67 -12.72
N ASN A 90 15.44 12.44 -12.73
CA ASN A 90 16.77 12.12 -13.26
C ASN A 90 16.88 12.44 -14.77
N ASP A 91 15.85 12.12 -15.56
CA ASP A 91 15.82 12.43 -16.99
C ASP A 91 15.78 13.94 -17.25
N GLU A 92 15.04 14.70 -16.42
CA GLU A 92 15.00 16.16 -16.50
C GLU A 92 16.34 16.81 -16.15
N ASP A 93 17.02 16.30 -15.11
CA ASP A 93 18.33 16.78 -14.71
C ASP A 93 19.41 16.44 -15.75
N ALA A 94 19.37 15.24 -16.34
CA ALA A 94 20.26 14.83 -17.43
C ALA A 94 20.04 15.66 -18.70
N GLY A 95 18.79 15.93 -19.05
CA GLY A 95 18.41 16.81 -20.16
C GLY A 95 18.89 18.25 -19.93
N ARG A 96 18.74 18.77 -18.71
CA ARG A 96 19.22 20.12 -18.33
C ARG A 96 20.74 20.23 -18.37
N ALA A 97 21.47 19.20 -17.92
CA ALA A 97 22.93 19.15 -18.01
C ALA A 97 23.42 19.16 -19.46
N THR A 98 22.74 18.43 -20.35
CA THR A 98 23.05 18.39 -21.78
C THR A 98 22.76 19.73 -22.47
N TYR A 99 21.68 20.41 -22.09
CA TYR A 99 21.31 21.71 -22.67
C TYR A 99 22.21 22.86 -22.17
N ASN A 100 22.58 22.88 -20.89
CA ASN A 100 23.52 23.87 -20.33
C ASN A 100 24.98 23.64 -20.78
N GLY A 101 25.28 22.48 -21.40
CA GLY A 101 26.56 22.17 -22.05
C GLY A 101 26.59 22.45 -23.55
N GLY A 102 25.70 23.31 -24.07
CA GLY A 102 25.56 23.59 -25.50
C GLY A 102 26.88 23.93 -26.24
N PRO A 103 26.96 23.62 -27.55
CA PRO A 103 28.21 23.57 -28.30
C PRO A 103 28.94 24.92 -28.28
N ARG A 104 30.21 24.90 -27.87
CA ARG A 104 31.14 26.00 -28.15
C ARG A 104 31.35 26.09 -29.65
N TYR A 105 30.65 27.01 -30.30
CA TYR A 105 31.00 27.45 -31.64
C TYR A 105 32.46 27.94 -31.62
N VAL A 106 33.35 27.17 -32.23
CA VAL A 106 34.71 27.62 -32.53
C VAL A 106 34.57 28.68 -33.62
N GLN A 107 34.75 29.95 -33.26
CA GLN A 107 34.92 31.00 -34.26
C GLN A 107 36.26 30.77 -34.97
N VAL A 108 36.16 30.58 -36.28
CA VAL A 108 37.29 30.59 -37.23
C VAL A 108 37.55 32.03 -37.64
#